data_AF-A0A7X5FQQ1-F1
#
_entry.id   AF-A0A7X5FQQ1-F1
#
_cell.length_a   1.000
_cell.length_b   1.000
_cell.length_c   1.000
_cell.angle_alpha   90.00
_cell.angle_beta   90.00
_cell.angle_gamma   90.00
#
_symmetry.space_group_name_H-M   'P 1'
#
loop_
_entity.id
_entity.type
_entity.pdbx_description
1 polymer ?
#
loop_
_entity_poly.entity_id
_entity_poly.type
_entity_poly.pdbx_seq_one_letter_code
_entity_poly.pdbx_strand_id
1 'polypeptide(L)'
;MNKELETEVQDFETMKKLLLLLGLKIKAYQEIYRETWKTHDSIYFMLDEWPGLKTFIEIEGADNVLVHKYSEKLGFNLSEGIFGAVYQLYFLELGIEPKIINSTPEITF
;
A
#
# COMPACT_ATOMS: atom_id res chain seq x y z
N MET A 1 10.88 -0.23 -11.59
CA MET A 1 10.45 1.01 -10.93
C MET A 1 9.01 1.26 -11.35
N ASN A 2 8.09 1.20 -10.40
CA ASN A 2 6.72 1.62 -10.65
C ASN A 2 6.72 3.13 -10.90
N LYS A 3 5.90 3.59 -11.84
CA LYS A 3 5.70 5.03 -12.07
C LYS A 3 4.33 5.37 -11.54
N GLU A 4 4.30 6.19 -10.50
CA GLU A 4 3.08 6.69 -9.90
C GLU A 4 2.88 8.16 -10.28
N LEU A 5 1.62 8.51 -10.53
CA LEU A 5 1.19 9.88 -10.75
C LEU A 5 0.06 10.17 -9.77
N GLU A 6 0.36 10.98 -8.78
CA GLU A 6 -0.53 11.31 -7.69
C GLU A 6 -0.78 12.81 -7.63
N THR A 7 -2.00 13.18 -7.25
CA THR A 7 -2.38 14.57 -7.02
C THR A 7 -3.45 14.63 -5.93
N GLU A 8 -3.43 15.71 -5.16
CA GLU A 8 -4.50 16.01 -4.22
C GLU A 8 -5.81 16.33 -4.97
N VAL A 9 -6.93 15.89 -4.40
CA VAL A 9 -8.28 16.23 -4.84
C VAL A 9 -9.05 16.82 -3.67
N GLN A 10 -9.86 17.84 -3.93
CA GLN A 10 -10.56 18.56 -2.87
C GLN A 10 -11.75 17.78 -2.29
N ASP A 11 -12.40 16.94 -3.09
CA ASP A 11 -13.58 16.16 -2.68
C ASP A 11 -13.57 14.78 -3.35
N PHE A 12 -13.59 13.74 -2.52
CA PHE A 12 -13.54 12.35 -2.96
C PHE A 12 -14.78 11.98 -3.79
N GLU A 13 -15.98 12.34 -3.33
CA GLU A 13 -17.23 11.96 -3.99
C GLU A 13 -17.41 12.62 -5.35
N THR A 14 -16.97 13.87 -5.50
CA THR A 14 -16.96 14.58 -6.78
C THR A 14 -15.98 13.94 -7.76
N MET A 15 -14.75 13.64 -7.33
CA MET A 15 -13.76 12.97 -8.19
C MET A 15 -14.26 11.58 -8.64
N LYS A 16 -14.83 10.79 -7.71
CA LYS A 16 -15.44 9.50 -8.01
C LYS A 16 -16.54 9.60 -9.06
N LYS A 17 -17.47 10.56 -8.93
CA LYS A 17 -18.53 10.81 -9.93
C LYS A 17 -17.97 11.19 -11.30
N LEU A 18 -16.93 12.03 -11.34
CA LEU A 18 -16.28 12.42 -12.58
C LEU A 18 -15.68 11.21 -13.31
N LEU A 19 -14.96 10.33 -12.60
CA LEU A 19 -14.39 9.12 -13.18
C LEU A 19 -15.47 8.16 -13.72
N LEU A 20 -16.58 8.01 -12.99
CA LEU A 20 -17.72 7.22 -13.45
C LEU A 20 -18.34 7.79 -14.75
N LEU A 21 -18.46 9.11 -14.85
CA LEU A 21 -18.99 9.79 -16.06
C LEU A 21 -18.07 9.63 -17.27
N LEU A 22 -16.76 9.47 -17.06
CA LEU A 22 -15.79 9.15 -18.11
C LEU A 22 -15.86 7.67 -18.56
N GLY A 23 -16.71 6.85 -17.94
CA GLY A 23 -16.90 5.45 -18.28
C GLY A 23 -16.01 4.47 -17.52
N LEU A 24 -15.26 4.94 -16.51
CA LEU A 24 -14.55 4.03 -15.60
C LEU A 24 -15.55 3.29 -14.71
N LYS A 25 -15.15 2.10 -14.25
CA LYS A 25 -15.93 1.26 -13.34
C LYS A 25 -15.21 1.15 -12.01
N ILE A 26 -15.96 1.17 -10.91
CA ILE A 26 -15.43 0.88 -9.59
C ILE A 26 -15.01 -0.59 -9.58
N LYS A 27 -13.72 -0.83 -9.31
CA LYS A 27 -13.17 -2.18 -9.15
C LYS A 27 -13.39 -2.70 -7.74
N ALA A 28 -13.02 -1.88 -6.75
CA ALA A 28 -13.13 -2.18 -5.33
C ALA A 28 -13.09 -0.88 -4.52
N TYR A 29 -13.50 -0.96 -3.25
CA TYR A 29 -13.32 0.05 -2.21
C TYR A 29 -12.47 -0.54 -1.08
N GLN A 30 -11.46 0.20 -0.61
CA GLN A 30 -10.54 -0.27 0.41
C GLN A 30 -10.27 0.84 1.42
N GLU A 31 -10.32 0.50 2.70
CA GLU A 31 -10.00 1.39 3.82
C GLU A 31 -8.89 0.76 4.66
N ILE A 32 -7.91 1.58 5.00
CA ILE A 32 -6.74 1.20 5.81
C ILE A 32 -6.48 2.31 6.82
N TYR A 33 -5.84 1.97 7.94
CA TYR A 33 -5.16 2.99 8.75
C TYR A 33 -3.70 3.01 8.35
N ARG A 34 -3.18 4.21 8.11
CA ARG A 34 -1.78 4.42 7.73
C ARG A 34 -1.20 5.58 8.52
N GLU A 35 -0.07 5.33 9.16
CA GLU A 35 0.78 6.36 9.74
C GLU A 35 2.03 6.54 8.90
N THR A 36 2.24 7.74 8.36
CA THR A 36 3.34 8.02 7.43
C THR A 36 4.40 8.93 8.04
N TRP A 37 5.65 8.50 7.98
CA TRP A 37 6.83 9.29 8.34
C TRP A 37 7.72 9.50 7.11
N LYS A 38 8.35 10.68 7.02
CA LYS A 38 9.25 11.02 5.91
C LYS A 38 10.60 11.51 6.42
N THR A 39 11.69 10.99 5.85
CA THR A 39 13.05 11.48 6.12
C THR A 39 13.44 12.62 5.20
N HIS A 40 14.54 13.32 5.54
CA HIS A 40 15.19 14.29 4.66
C HIS A 40 15.67 13.67 3.34
N ASP A 41 16.15 12.42 3.38
CA ASP A 41 16.53 11.62 2.19
C ASP A 41 15.34 11.16 1.33
N SER A 42 14.13 11.68 1.58
CA SER A 42 12.89 11.30 0.88
C SER A 42 12.54 9.81 0.95
N ILE A 43 12.84 9.19 2.09
CA ILE A 43 12.36 7.84 2.43
C ILE A 43 11.06 7.96 3.21
N TYR A 44 10.11 7.12 2.85
CA TYR A 44 8.81 7.01 3.47
C TYR A 44 8.77 5.72 4.31
N PHE A 45 8.31 5.86 5.55
CA PHE A 45 7.98 4.74 6.42
C PHE A 45 6.48 4.80 6.68
N MET A 46 5.76 3.73 6.36
CA MET A 46 4.32 3.66 6.49
C MET A 46 3.97 2.49 7.40
N LEU A 47 3.42 2.78 8.57
CA LEU A 47 2.85 1.75 9.43
C LEU A 47 1.41 1.53 8.98
N ASP A 48 1.18 0.35 8.42
CA ASP A 48 -0.06 -0.01 7.74
C ASP A 48 -0.85 -1.01 8.57
N GLU A 49 -2.12 -0.68 8.80
CA GLU A 49 -3.12 -1.60 9.32
C GLU A 49 -4.16 -1.87 8.24
N TRP A 50 -4.20 -3.13 7.82
CA TRP A 50 -5.18 -3.64 6.87
C TRP A 50 -6.17 -4.55 7.60
N PRO A 51 -7.46 -4.57 7.21
CA PRO A 51 -8.46 -5.44 7.84
C PRO A 51 -8.01 -6.91 7.85
N GLY A 52 -7.84 -7.46 9.05
CA GLY A 52 -7.45 -8.85 9.29
C GLY A 52 -5.96 -9.17 9.23
N LEU A 53 -5.09 -8.22 8.86
CA LEU A 53 -3.64 -8.41 8.89
C LEU A 53 -3.03 -7.86 10.17
N LYS A 54 -1.85 -8.38 10.54
CA LYS A 54 -1.02 -7.70 11.54
C LYS A 54 -0.47 -6.41 10.96
N THR A 55 -0.30 -5.39 11.81
CA THR A 55 0.37 -4.14 11.42
C THR A 55 1.76 -4.45 10.86
N PHE A 56 2.08 -3.88 9.71
CA PHE A 56 3.38 -4.02 9.06
C PHE A 56 3.94 -2.66 8.65
N ILE A 57 5.24 -2.63 8.34
CA ILE A 57 5.90 -1.42 7.84
C ILE A 57 6.17 -1.56 6.34
N GLU A 58 5.80 -0.54 5.59
CA GLU A 58 6.22 -0.33 4.21
C GLU A 58 7.34 0.74 4.19
N ILE A 59 8.41 0.45 3.46
CA ILE A 59 9.59 1.32 3.33
C ILE A 59 9.82 1.63 1.87
N GLU A 60 9.57 2.89 1.48
CA GLU A 60 9.65 3.32 0.09
C GLU A 60 10.66 4.45 -0.11
N GLY A 61 11.30 4.43 -1.28
CA GLY A 61 12.34 5.38 -1.65
C GLY A 61 12.59 5.39 -3.14
N ALA A 62 13.45 6.32 -3.57
CA ALA A 62 13.79 6.49 -4.98
C ALA A 62 14.45 5.26 -5.61
N ASP A 63 15.13 4.44 -4.81
CA ASP A 63 15.78 3.22 -5.26
C ASP A 63 15.93 2.19 -4.13
N ASN A 64 16.25 0.95 -4.54
CA ASN A 64 16.45 -0.15 -3.61
C ASN A 64 17.65 0.08 -2.68
N VAL A 65 18.71 0.79 -3.10
CA VAL A 65 19.90 0.99 -2.26
C VAL A 65 19.53 1.78 -1.02
N LEU A 66 18.72 2.83 -1.16
CA LEU A 66 18.22 3.60 -0.03
C LEU A 66 17.26 2.77 0.84
N VAL A 67 16.29 2.07 0.24
CA VAL A 67 15.37 1.21 0.99
C VAL A 67 16.13 0.18 1.83
N HIS A 68 17.16 -0.46 1.26
CA HIS A 68 17.97 -1.46 1.96
C HIS A 68 18.74 -0.84 3.12
N LYS A 69 19.45 0.28 2.86
CA LYS A 69 20.18 1.03 3.88
C LYS A 69 19.30 1.41 5.07
N TYR A 70 18.07 1.86 4.82
CA TYR A 70 17.16 2.27 5.88
C TYR A 70 16.48 1.10 6.59
N SER A 71 16.19 0.02 5.88
CA SER A 71 15.69 -1.23 6.48
C SER A 71 16.70 -1.78 7.50
N GLU A 72 17.98 -1.86 7.12
CA GLU A 72 19.06 -2.30 8.01
C GLU A 72 19.24 -1.38 9.22
N LYS A 73 19.14 -0.06 9.02
CA LYS A 73 19.22 0.93 10.12
C LYS A 73 18.12 0.76 11.16
N LEU A 74 16.94 0.33 10.75
CA LEU A 74 15.82 0.01 11.65
C LEU A 74 15.94 -1.39 12.27
N GLY A 75 16.97 -2.16 11.91
CA GLY A 75 17.22 -3.50 12.44
C GLY A 75 16.42 -4.60 11.73
N PHE A 76 15.83 -4.33 10.57
CA PHE A 76 15.09 -5.33 9.81
C PHE A 76 16.02 -6.25 9.01
N ASN A 77 15.62 -7.51 8.91
CA ASN A 77 16.25 -8.49 8.04
C ASN A 77 15.64 -8.44 6.64
N LEU A 78 16.41 -7.96 5.65
CA LEU A 78 15.95 -7.85 4.26
C LEU A 78 15.52 -9.19 3.63
N SER A 79 16.01 -10.33 4.12
CA SER A 79 15.56 -11.63 3.60
C SER A 79 14.10 -11.95 3.95
N GLU A 80 13.54 -11.26 4.94
CA GLU A 80 12.13 -11.35 5.34
C GLU A 80 11.27 -10.26 4.66
N GLY A 81 11.91 -9.35 3.93
CA GLY A 81 11.22 -8.29 3.19
C GLY A 81 10.35 -8.87 2.07
N ILE A 82 9.13 -8.34 1.96
CA ILE A 82 8.18 -8.71 0.93
C ILE A 82 8.14 -7.60 -0.12
N PHE A 83 8.44 -7.95 -1.37
CA PHE A 83 8.44 -7.02 -2.49
C PHE A 83 7.23 -7.30 -3.38
N GLY A 84 6.21 -6.45 -3.29
CA GLY A 84 4.97 -6.61 -4.04
C GLY A 84 3.82 -5.87 -3.40
N ALA A 85 2.60 -6.29 -3.74
CA ALA A 85 1.38 -5.70 -3.19
C ALA A 85 0.84 -6.49 -2.00
N VAL A 86 -0.02 -5.85 -1.20
CA VAL A 86 -0.56 -6.38 0.05
C VAL A 86 -1.25 -7.75 -0.04
N TYR A 87 -1.75 -8.15 -1.22
CA TYR A 87 -2.35 -9.49 -1.37
C TYR A 87 -1.36 -10.62 -1.06
N GLN A 88 -0.03 -10.36 -1.13
CA GLN A 88 0.99 -11.33 -0.73
C GLN A 88 0.97 -11.54 0.79
N LEU A 89 0.76 -10.48 1.57
CA LEU A 89 0.60 -10.57 3.03
C LEU A 89 -0.67 -11.31 3.41
N TYR A 90 -1.80 -11.04 2.75
CA TYR A 90 -3.04 -11.82 2.92
C TYR A 90 -2.86 -13.31 2.65
N PHE A 91 -2.05 -13.67 1.66
CA PHE A 91 -1.73 -15.05 1.39
C PHE A 91 -0.83 -15.66 2.47
N LEU A 92 0.24 -14.97 2.86
CA LEU A 92 1.23 -15.47 3.83
C LEU A 92 0.66 -15.59 5.25
N GLU A 93 -0.16 -14.64 5.69
CA GLU A 93 -0.70 -14.63 7.05
C GLU A 93 -2.00 -15.42 7.20
N LEU A 94 -2.88 -15.34 6.19
CA LEU A 94 -4.25 -15.87 6.28
C LEU A 94 -4.55 -16.98 5.26
N GLY A 95 -3.62 -17.30 4.36
CA GLY A 95 -3.84 -18.28 3.29
C GLY A 95 -4.87 -17.83 2.23
N ILE A 96 -5.18 -16.54 2.17
CA ILE A 96 -6.17 -16.01 1.21
C ILE A 96 -5.49 -15.83 -0.15
N GLU A 97 -5.96 -16.57 -1.14
CA GLU A 97 -5.44 -16.50 -2.51
C GLU A 97 -5.48 -15.07 -3.09
N PRO A 98 -4.42 -14.59 -3.76
CA PRO A 98 -4.36 -13.24 -4.32
C PRO A 98 -5.54 -12.87 -5.23
N LYS A 99 -6.10 -13.83 -5.96
CA LYS A 99 -7.27 -13.62 -6.82
C LYS A 99 -8.51 -13.20 -6.02
N ILE A 100 -8.64 -13.69 -4.78
CA ILE A 100 -9.76 -13.36 -3.90
C ILE A 100 -9.63 -11.89 -3.53
N ILE A 101 -8.51 -11.49 -2.91
CA ILE A 101 -8.24 -10.09 -2.54
C ILE A 101 -8.42 -9.13 -3.71
N ASN A 102 -7.90 -9.48 -4.89
CA ASN A 102 -8.02 -8.64 -6.10
C ASN A 102 -9.45 -8.50 -6.66
N SER A 103 -10.36 -9.40 -6.28
CA SER A 103 -11.76 -9.44 -6.70
C SER A 103 -12.75 -9.05 -5.61
N THR A 104 -12.29 -8.91 -4.37
CA THR A 104 -13.11 -8.50 -3.24
C THR A 104 -13.61 -7.07 -3.47
N PRO A 105 -14.93 -6.83 -3.55
CA PRO A 105 -15.46 -5.49 -3.83
C PRO A 105 -15.17 -4.48 -2.72
N GLU A 106 -15.02 -4.94 -1.48
CA GLU A 106 -14.89 -4.10 -0.31
C GLU A 106 -13.97 -4.72 0.74
N ILE A 107 -12.97 -3.97 1.20
CA ILE A 107 -12.09 -4.33 2.32
C ILE A 107 -12.07 -3.14 3.27
N THR A 108 -12.73 -3.27 4.42
CA THR A 108 -12.86 -2.23 5.46
C THR A 108 -12.84 -2.87 6.86
N PHE A 109 -12.74 -2.05 7.92
CA PHE A 109 -12.66 -2.45 9.34
C PHE A 109 -14.01 -2.85 9.94
#